data_AF-A0A3D5IB69-F1
#
_entry.id   AF-A0A3D5IB69-F1
#
_cell.length_a   1.000
_cell.length_b   1.000
_cell.length_c   1.000
_cell.angle_alpha   90.00
_cell.angle_beta   90.00
_cell.angle_gamma   90.00
#
_symmetry.space_group_name_H-M   'P 1'
#
loop_
_entity.id
_entity.type
_entity.pdbx_description
1 polymer ?
#
loop_
_entity_poly.entity_id
_entity_poly.type
_entity_poly.pdbx_seq_one_letter_code
_entity_poly.pdbx_strand_id
1 'polypeptide(L)'
;MKKKCLLVCLLCCLLFGFALAEEPMTETVLFEGSQPASGGWNLALTIDTTNVNGTFDPSLISENGYFAVTYDGVQNGVYLALSDWEGGVWAQINVPSTCTQTDGMYTAVFSFEQCRMAYGSMDFAAADQICVGTSASTKTMVIHKVAWYGAAQTDSLGADEVLFSGAATSTAQNECLVFRFTQHVGGIFDASQMRTDSRLYVEYSGAKYGVYLALSSHSGATQWAKVNASETAEVSEGRYGAYFDESAMAMAFGSNFARLDQISVYSSGKQPVTLHKLAYFAGAGDVVDTSDGRWDRPDTGIAFIGDSICQNAKLLYGDWNTILGRSDCANYGIGGQTTLECRARIGELAARNYRQIVFICGINDIGHGYTKEEIVQNYAAMIETVQANNPDCQFVILSTLPTTSAFYSGQQGKITLLNLAFKRFANKTPNVTFVDAYSAFCPKAGEYAYPELLSDGLHPNAEGYAKIAEMLTPYLLPEAE
;
A
#
# COMPACT_ATOMS: atom_id res chain seq x y z
N MET A 1 -73.71 -18.13 -35.27
CA MET A 1 -73.85 -18.18 -33.80
C MET A 1 -72.47 -18.43 -33.18
N LYS A 2 -72.00 -17.47 -32.34
CA LYS A 2 -70.96 -17.56 -31.28
C LYS A 2 -69.53 -17.94 -31.72
N LYS A 3 -68.57 -16.99 -31.77
CA LYS A 3 -67.72 -16.42 -30.68
C LYS A 3 -66.78 -17.44 -30.00
N LYS A 4 -65.46 -17.29 -30.25
CA LYS A 4 -64.31 -17.18 -29.30
C LYS A 4 -62.99 -17.45 -30.06
N CYS A 5 -62.18 -16.40 -30.29
CA CYS A 5 -60.86 -16.13 -29.68
C CYS A 5 -59.76 -17.13 -30.11
N LEU A 6 -58.58 -16.76 -30.63
CA LEU A 6 -57.91 -15.47 -30.70
C LEU A 6 -56.92 -15.48 -31.89
N LEU A 7 -56.79 -14.30 -32.47
CA LEU A 7 -55.94 -13.90 -33.60
C LEU A 7 -54.46 -13.91 -33.19
N VAL A 8 -53.58 -14.54 -33.98
CA VAL A 8 -52.18 -14.08 -34.14
C VAL A 8 -51.90 -14.09 -35.64
N CYS A 9 -51.85 -12.90 -36.22
CA CYS A 9 -51.44 -12.65 -37.58
C CYS A 9 -50.24 -11.70 -37.53
N LEU A 10 -49.24 -12.01 -38.36
CA LEU A 10 -48.14 -11.19 -38.87
C LEU A 10 -48.31 -9.66 -38.69
N LEU A 11 -47.24 -8.96 -38.27
CA LEU A 11 -46.37 -8.18 -39.18
C LEU A 11 -45.27 -7.41 -38.40
N CYS A 12 -44.16 -7.17 -39.10
CA CYS A 12 -43.23 -6.04 -38.99
C CYS A 12 -42.15 -6.01 -37.90
N CYS A 13 -40.93 -6.24 -38.39
CA CYS A 13 -39.82 -5.28 -38.38
C CYS A 13 -39.55 -4.53 -37.06
N LEU A 14 -38.53 -4.99 -36.33
CA LEU A 14 -37.46 -4.20 -35.67
C LEU A 14 -36.84 -5.07 -34.55
N LEU A 15 -36.15 -6.14 -34.93
CA LEU A 15 -35.12 -6.69 -34.05
C LEU A 15 -33.84 -5.94 -34.40
N PHE A 16 -33.69 -4.78 -33.76
CA PHE A 16 -32.39 -4.14 -33.58
C PHE A 16 -31.43 -5.21 -33.07
N GLY A 17 -30.34 -5.41 -33.80
CA GLY A 17 -29.17 -6.06 -33.26
C GLY A 17 -28.64 -5.21 -32.11
N PHE A 18 -29.05 -5.55 -30.89
CA PHE A 18 -28.24 -5.28 -29.73
C PHE A 18 -27.23 -6.42 -29.68
N ALA A 19 -26.06 -6.20 -30.27
CA ALA A 19 -24.86 -6.76 -29.68
C ALA A 19 -24.84 -6.20 -28.26
N LEU A 20 -25.17 -7.04 -27.27
CA LEU A 20 -24.89 -6.71 -25.87
C LEU A 20 -23.39 -6.45 -25.85
N ALA A 21 -23.00 -5.20 -25.58
CA ALA A 21 -21.61 -4.91 -25.30
C ALA A 21 -21.20 -5.82 -24.15
N GLU A 22 -20.16 -6.63 -24.32
CA GLU A 22 -19.52 -7.30 -23.19
C GLU A 22 -19.12 -6.19 -22.21
N GLU A 23 -19.66 -6.24 -21.00
CA GLU A 23 -19.27 -5.32 -19.93
C GLU A 23 -17.74 -5.38 -19.77
N PRO A 24 -17.04 -4.24 -19.72
CA PRO A 24 -15.58 -4.25 -19.61
C PRO A 24 -15.17 -4.95 -18.31
N MET A 25 -14.31 -5.96 -18.43
CA MET A 25 -13.75 -6.68 -17.28
C MET A 25 -12.50 -5.98 -16.77
N THR A 26 -12.33 -5.96 -15.45
CA THR A 26 -11.11 -5.48 -14.79
C THR A 26 -10.23 -6.66 -14.41
N GLU A 27 -8.92 -6.53 -14.68
CA GLU A 27 -7.92 -7.47 -14.19
C GLU A 27 -7.56 -7.16 -12.73
N THR A 28 -7.72 -8.13 -11.85
CA THR A 28 -7.17 -8.13 -10.49
C THR A 28 -6.03 -9.14 -10.46
N VAL A 29 -4.78 -8.66 -10.30
CA VAL A 29 -3.60 -9.53 -10.22
C VAL A 29 -3.48 -10.09 -8.80
N LEU A 30 -3.57 -11.40 -8.66
CA LEU A 30 -3.43 -12.10 -7.39
C LEU A 30 -1.98 -12.54 -7.13
N PHE A 31 -1.24 -12.81 -8.20
CA PHE A 31 0.17 -13.17 -8.15
C PHE A 31 0.85 -12.75 -9.46
N GLU A 32 2.05 -12.19 -9.35
CA GLU A 32 2.96 -11.97 -10.46
C GLU A 32 4.40 -12.23 -9.98
N GLY A 33 5.15 -13.04 -10.72
CA GLY A 33 6.46 -13.49 -10.30
C GLY A 33 6.93 -14.71 -11.08
N SER A 34 7.76 -15.55 -10.47
CA SER A 34 8.23 -16.80 -11.09
C SER A 34 8.24 -17.89 -10.03
N GLN A 35 7.20 -18.72 -10.00
CA GLN A 35 7.01 -19.80 -9.04
C GLN A 35 7.20 -21.17 -9.70
N PRO A 36 8.35 -21.85 -9.51
CA PRO A 36 8.58 -23.17 -10.07
C PRO A 36 7.71 -24.23 -9.40
N ALA A 37 7.19 -25.14 -10.21
CA ALA A 37 6.43 -26.30 -9.81
C ALA A 37 7.05 -27.56 -10.43
N SER A 38 7.58 -28.45 -9.59
CA SER A 38 8.20 -29.71 -10.04
C SER A 38 7.47 -30.92 -9.46
N GLY A 39 7.27 -31.95 -10.30
CA GLY A 39 6.62 -33.22 -9.92
C GLY A 39 5.12 -33.25 -10.23
N GLY A 40 4.55 -34.46 -10.34
CA GLY A 40 3.10 -34.64 -10.54
C GLY A 40 2.29 -34.14 -9.34
N TRP A 41 0.96 -33.95 -9.52
CA TRP A 41 0.00 -33.40 -8.54
C TRP A 41 0.63 -32.67 -7.34
N ASN A 42 1.19 -31.49 -7.62
CA ASN A 42 1.86 -30.67 -6.61
C ASN A 42 1.17 -29.32 -6.50
N LEU A 43 0.89 -28.89 -5.27
CA LEU A 43 0.40 -27.55 -4.99
C LEU A 43 1.59 -26.59 -5.10
N ALA A 44 1.57 -25.73 -6.12
CA ALA A 44 2.71 -24.90 -6.48
C ALA A 44 2.64 -23.50 -5.87
N LEU A 45 1.42 -22.97 -5.76
CA LEU A 45 1.14 -21.64 -5.28
C LEU A 45 -0.14 -21.65 -4.46
N THR A 46 -0.09 -21.00 -3.31
CA THR A 46 -1.24 -20.73 -2.44
C THR A 46 -1.32 -19.23 -2.28
N ILE A 47 -2.47 -18.65 -2.61
CA ILE A 47 -2.74 -17.22 -2.51
C ILE A 47 -3.81 -17.06 -1.45
N ASP A 48 -3.41 -16.45 -0.35
CA ASP A 48 -4.29 -16.12 0.76
C ASP A 48 -5.30 -15.06 0.30
N THR A 49 -6.56 -15.21 0.72
CA THR A 49 -7.62 -14.21 0.53
C THR A 49 -7.70 -13.30 1.75
N THR A 50 -8.54 -12.26 1.70
CA THR A 50 -8.79 -11.36 2.83
C THR A 50 -9.28 -12.07 4.10
N ASN A 51 -9.83 -13.29 4.00
CA ASN A 51 -10.26 -14.08 5.16
C ASN A 51 -9.09 -14.55 6.03
N VAL A 52 -7.91 -14.70 5.45
CA VAL A 52 -6.69 -15.21 6.11
C VAL A 52 -5.50 -14.24 5.95
N ASN A 53 -5.78 -12.94 5.91
CA ASN A 53 -4.82 -11.82 5.80
C ASN A 53 -4.10 -11.67 4.45
N GLY A 54 -4.66 -12.23 3.39
CA GLY A 54 -4.24 -11.94 2.03
C GLY A 54 -4.90 -10.70 1.44
N THR A 55 -4.67 -10.46 0.15
CA THR A 55 -5.06 -9.20 -0.53
C THR A 55 -6.26 -9.32 -1.45
N PHE A 56 -6.65 -10.54 -1.84
CA PHE A 56 -7.78 -10.77 -2.73
C PHE A 56 -9.07 -10.99 -1.93
N ASP A 57 -10.08 -10.15 -2.17
CA ASP A 57 -11.42 -10.34 -1.60
C ASP A 57 -12.15 -11.41 -2.42
N PRO A 58 -12.47 -12.58 -1.83
CA PRO A 58 -13.05 -13.69 -2.57
C PRO A 58 -14.51 -13.44 -2.96
N SER A 59 -15.18 -12.43 -2.38
CA SER A 59 -16.50 -11.99 -2.82
C SER A 59 -16.50 -11.36 -4.23
N LEU A 60 -15.32 -11.04 -4.77
CA LEU A 60 -15.15 -10.52 -6.13
C LEU A 60 -15.36 -11.58 -7.22
N ILE A 61 -15.31 -12.87 -6.85
CA ILE A 61 -15.58 -13.99 -7.77
C ILE A 61 -17.06 -13.96 -8.14
N SER A 62 -17.35 -13.55 -9.37
CA SER A 62 -18.68 -13.18 -9.84
C SER A 62 -18.98 -13.71 -11.24
N GLU A 63 -20.27 -13.78 -11.57
CA GLU A 63 -20.76 -14.24 -12.88
C GLU A 63 -20.07 -13.52 -14.03
N ASN A 64 -19.84 -14.25 -15.13
CA ASN A 64 -19.12 -13.80 -16.32
C ASN A 64 -17.61 -13.53 -16.14
N GLY A 65 -17.07 -13.69 -14.93
CA GLY A 65 -15.62 -13.62 -14.69
C GLY A 65 -14.88 -14.95 -14.87
N TYR A 66 -13.56 -14.90 -14.78
CA TYR A 66 -12.68 -16.08 -14.83
C TYR A 66 -11.32 -15.84 -14.16
N PHE A 67 -10.70 -16.91 -13.68
CA PHE A 67 -9.28 -16.90 -13.35
C PHE A 67 -8.44 -17.20 -14.58
N ALA A 68 -7.32 -16.48 -14.74
CA ALA A 68 -6.30 -16.77 -15.73
C ALA A 68 -4.97 -17.09 -15.02
N VAL A 69 -4.37 -18.22 -15.39
CA VAL A 69 -3.05 -18.64 -14.93
C VAL A 69 -2.10 -18.62 -16.12
N THR A 70 -1.08 -17.78 -16.06
CA THR A 70 -0.02 -17.70 -17.08
C THR A 70 1.21 -18.45 -16.61
N TYR A 71 1.71 -19.38 -17.42
CA TYR A 71 2.78 -20.30 -17.04
C TYR A 71 3.57 -20.79 -18.26
N ASP A 72 4.81 -21.24 -18.03
CA ASP A 72 5.56 -22.03 -19.02
C ASP A 72 5.48 -23.54 -18.71
N GLY A 73 5.76 -24.37 -19.71
CA GLY A 73 5.78 -25.82 -19.55
C GLY A 73 4.88 -26.56 -20.55
N VAL A 74 3.79 -27.16 -20.06
CA VAL A 74 2.92 -28.07 -20.85
C VAL A 74 1.50 -27.54 -20.90
N GLN A 75 0.89 -27.49 -22.07
CA GLN A 75 -0.50 -27.08 -22.26
C GLN A 75 -1.46 -27.86 -21.34
N ASN A 76 -2.42 -27.16 -20.72
CA ASN A 76 -3.34 -27.69 -19.70
C ASN A 76 -2.63 -28.31 -18.50
N GLY A 77 -1.38 -27.91 -18.24
CA GLY A 77 -0.55 -28.52 -17.21
C GLY A 77 -0.87 -28.08 -15.79
N VAL A 78 -1.77 -27.11 -15.60
CA VAL A 78 -2.13 -26.55 -14.29
C VAL A 78 -3.58 -26.85 -13.90
N TYR A 79 -3.85 -26.91 -12.60
CA TYR A 79 -5.20 -26.92 -12.01
C TYR A 79 -5.37 -25.71 -11.09
N LEU A 80 -6.61 -25.28 -10.92
CA LEU A 80 -7.02 -24.27 -9.92
C LEU A 80 -7.77 -24.96 -8.80
N ALA A 81 -7.61 -24.53 -7.56
CA ALA A 81 -8.45 -24.94 -6.44
C ALA A 81 -8.86 -23.75 -5.57
N LEU A 82 -10.07 -23.80 -5.03
CA LEU A 82 -10.56 -22.85 -4.03
C LEU A 82 -10.74 -23.63 -2.71
N SER A 83 -10.18 -23.14 -1.60
CA SER A 83 -10.37 -23.77 -0.30
C SER A 83 -11.18 -22.90 0.64
N ASP A 84 -12.09 -23.51 1.39
CA ASP A 84 -12.81 -22.91 2.51
C ASP A 84 -12.65 -23.85 3.71
N TRP A 85 -12.03 -23.36 4.78
CA TRP A 85 -11.63 -24.13 5.93
C TRP A 85 -12.78 -24.36 6.91
N GLU A 86 -13.67 -23.38 7.06
CA GLU A 86 -14.83 -23.47 7.94
C GLU A 86 -15.89 -24.42 7.36
N GLY A 87 -16.11 -24.34 6.04
CA GLY A 87 -16.97 -25.24 5.28
C GLY A 87 -16.31 -26.58 4.92
N GLY A 88 -15.00 -26.71 5.09
CA GLY A 88 -14.24 -27.91 4.77
C GLY A 88 -14.22 -28.23 3.26
N VAL A 89 -14.23 -27.21 2.41
CA VAL A 89 -14.31 -27.33 0.95
C VAL A 89 -12.91 -27.30 0.33
N TRP A 90 -12.66 -28.23 -0.59
CA TRP A 90 -11.53 -28.19 -1.53
C TRP A 90 -12.04 -28.35 -2.96
N ALA A 91 -12.29 -27.22 -3.62
CA ALA A 91 -12.94 -27.14 -4.92
C ALA A 91 -11.91 -27.11 -6.05
N GLN A 92 -11.46 -28.29 -6.46
CA GLN A 92 -10.41 -28.44 -7.47
C GLN A 92 -10.96 -28.55 -8.90
N ILE A 93 -10.42 -27.74 -9.81
CA ILE A 93 -10.75 -27.68 -11.22
C ILE A 93 -9.53 -28.12 -12.03
N ASN A 94 -9.57 -29.36 -12.53
CA ASN A 94 -8.43 -30.02 -13.16
C ASN A 94 -8.21 -29.65 -14.63
N VAL A 95 -9.23 -29.12 -15.29
CA VAL A 95 -9.20 -28.84 -16.72
C VAL A 95 -9.66 -27.41 -16.92
N PRO A 96 -8.81 -26.51 -17.45
CA PRO A 96 -9.24 -25.15 -17.76
C PRO A 96 -10.26 -25.15 -18.89
N SER A 97 -11.18 -24.19 -18.88
CA SER A 97 -12.16 -23.97 -19.96
C SER A 97 -11.51 -23.71 -21.30
N THR A 98 -10.40 -22.95 -21.30
CA THR A 98 -9.56 -22.72 -22.47
C THR A 98 -8.10 -22.66 -22.05
N CYS A 99 -7.20 -23.00 -22.99
CA CYS A 99 -5.77 -22.78 -22.80
C CYS A 99 -5.13 -22.34 -24.12
N THR A 100 -4.66 -21.10 -24.14
CA THR A 100 -4.02 -20.47 -25.31
C THR A 100 -2.52 -20.37 -25.11
N GLN A 101 -1.77 -20.27 -26.22
CA GLN A 101 -0.33 -20.08 -26.19
C GLN A 101 0.05 -18.80 -26.95
N THR A 102 0.82 -17.93 -26.30
CA THR A 102 1.34 -16.68 -26.88
C THR A 102 2.79 -16.52 -26.45
N ASP A 103 3.70 -16.27 -27.39
CA ASP A 103 5.14 -16.03 -27.13
C ASP A 103 5.82 -17.08 -26.23
N GLY A 104 5.42 -18.35 -26.37
CA GLY A 104 5.98 -19.47 -25.60
C GLY A 104 5.36 -19.70 -24.22
N MET A 105 4.46 -18.81 -23.78
CA MET A 105 3.70 -18.90 -22.54
C MET A 105 2.31 -19.47 -22.77
N TYR A 106 1.82 -20.29 -21.84
CA TYR A 106 0.45 -20.76 -21.82
C TYR A 106 -0.38 -19.90 -20.85
N THR A 107 -1.62 -19.61 -21.23
CA THR A 107 -2.63 -19.01 -20.34
C THR A 107 -3.78 -19.99 -20.21
N ALA A 108 -3.99 -20.56 -19.02
CA ALA A 108 -5.12 -21.42 -18.70
C ALA A 108 -6.24 -20.59 -18.04
N VAL A 109 -7.45 -20.69 -18.57
CA VAL A 109 -8.62 -19.95 -18.10
C VAL A 109 -9.57 -20.88 -17.36
N PHE A 110 -9.90 -20.55 -16.12
CA PHE A 110 -10.88 -21.24 -15.29
C PHE A 110 -12.11 -20.34 -15.11
N SER A 111 -13.19 -20.67 -15.82
CA SER A 111 -14.39 -19.85 -15.84
C SER A 111 -15.11 -19.83 -14.48
N PHE A 112 -15.86 -18.76 -14.19
CA PHE A 112 -16.75 -18.71 -13.03
C PHE A 112 -17.64 -19.95 -12.91
N GLU A 113 -18.20 -20.44 -14.02
CA GLU A 113 -19.07 -21.61 -14.01
C GLU A 113 -18.34 -22.87 -13.52
N GLN A 114 -17.07 -23.05 -13.90
CA GLN A 114 -16.26 -24.15 -13.39
C GLN A 114 -15.97 -24.00 -11.89
N CYS A 115 -15.66 -22.79 -11.44
CA CYS A 115 -15.50 -22.48 -10.01
C CYS A 115 -16.79 -22.78 -9.23
N ARG A 116 -17.93 -22.31 -9.71
CA ARG A 116 -19.26 -22.50 -9.11
C ARG A 116 -19.61 -23.98 -9.01
N MET A 117 -19.38 -24.74 -10.08
CA MET A 117 -19.65 -26.18 -10.09
C MET A 117 -18.74 -26.96 -9.14
N ALA A 118 -17.45 -26.60 -9.06
CA ALA A 118 -16.50 -27.27 -8.17
C ALA A 118 -16.70 -26.90 -6.70
N TYR A 119 -17.03 -25.63 -6.43
CA TYR A 119 -17.20 -25.08 -5.08
C TYR A 119 -18.59 -25.35 -4.50
N GLY A 120 -19.59 -25.54 -5.37
CA GLY A 120 -20.96 -25.87 -4.95
C GLY A 120 -21.80 -24.66 -4.50
N SER A 121 -21.29 -23.45 -4.68
CA SER A 121 -21.94 -22.19 -4.33
C SER A 121 -21.74 -21.14 -5.41
N MET A 122 -22.65 -20.17 -5.47
CA MET A 122 -22.50 -18.92 -6.24
C MET A 122 -21.82 -17.82 -5.43
N ASP A 123 -21.76 -18.01 -4.10
CA ASP A 123 -21.10 -17.14 -3.15
C ASP A 123 -19.77 -17.78 -2.73
N PHE A 124 -18.68 -17.06 -2.97
CA PHE A 124 -17.31 -17.46 -2.68
C PHE A 124 -16.73 -16.68 -1.50
N ALA A 125 -17.49 -15.83 -0.81
CA ALA A 125 -16.98 -14.98 0.27
C ALA A 125 -16.29 -15.76 1.41
N ALA A 126 -16.60 -17.06 1.56
CA ALA A 126 -15.95 -17.95 2.53
C ALA A 126 -14.63 -18.58 2.04
N ALA A 127 -14.23 -18.39 0.78
CA ALA A 127 -13.01 -19.00 0.26
C ALA A 127 -11.78 -18.35 0.93
N ASP A 128 -11.02 -19.14 1.67
CA ASP A 128 -9.81 -18.72 2.37
C ASP A 128 -8.60 -18.62 1.44
N GLN A 129 -8.47 -19.52 0.48
CA GLN A 129 -7.30 -19.54 -0.42
C GLN A 129 -7.65 -19.87 -1.86
N ILE A 130 -6.90 -19.24 -2.76
CA ILE A 130 -6.85 -19.56 -4.19
C ILE A 130 -5.54 -20.30 -4.45
N CYS A 131 -5.65 -21.54 -4.90
CA CYS A 131 -4.55 -22.46 -5.05
C CYS A 131 -4.31 -22.78 -6.53
N VAL A 132 -3.05 -22.75 -6.95
CA VAL A 132 -2.64 -23.23 -8.28
C VAL A 132 -1.64 -24.35 -8.10
N GLY A 133 -1.89 -25.47 -8.77
CA GLY A 133 -0.96 -26.59 -8.79
C GLY A 133 -0.76 -27.15 -10.18
N THR A 134 0.13 -28.12 -10.30
CA THR A 134 0.42 -28.79 -11.55
C THR A 134 -0.28 -30.13 -11.64
N SER A 135 -0.88 -30.39 -12.80
CA SER A 135 -1.30 -31.73 -13.21
C SER A 135 -0.06 -32.63 -13.41
N ALA A 136 -0.26 -33.95 -13.47
CA ALA A 136 0.84 -34.91 -13.57
C ALA A 136 1.71 -34.71 -14.84
N SER A 137 2.84 -34.02 -14.70
CA SER A 137 3.83 -33.78 -15.75
C SER A 137 5.24 -34.13 -15.26
N THR A 138 6.08 -34.65 -16.16
CA THR A 138 7.51 -34.90 -15.91
C THR A 138 8.39 -33.69 -16.21
N LYS A 139 7.82 -32.62 -16.79
CA LYS A 139 8.50 -31.35 -17.03
C LYS A 139 8.23 -30.38 -15.88
N THR A 140 9.27 -29.66 -15.45
CA THR A 140 9.12 -28.49 -14.59
C THR A 140 8.25 -27.46 -15.29
N MET A 141 7.30 -26.89 -14.54
CA MET A 141 6.47 -25.78 -14.97
C MET A 141 6.78 -24.58 -14.11
N VAL A 142 6.63 -23.37 -14.62
CA VAL A 142 6.77 -22.15 -13.82
C VAL A 142 5.51 -21.32 -13.98
N ILE A 143 4.86 -21.01 -12.85
CA ILE A 143 3.71 -20.10 -12.81
C ILE A 143 4.24 -18.68 -12.74
N HIS A 144 3.78 -17.83 -13.66
CA HIS A 144 4.23 -16.44 -13.78
C HIS A 144 3.19 -15.42 -13.34
N LYS A 145 1.91 -15.69 -13.58
CA LYS A 145 0.81 -14.79 -13.20
C LYS A 145 -0.45 -15.57 -12.85
N VAL A 146 -1.14 -15.13 -11.81
CA VAL A 146 -2.52 -15.53 -11.50
C VAL A 146 -3.34 -14.26 -11.38
N ALA A 147 -4.41 -14.17 -12.16
CA ALA A 147 -5.30 -13.02 -12.14
C ALA A 147 -6.76 -13.44 -12.20
N TRP A 148 -7.61 -12.65 -11.57
CA TRP A 148 -9.06 -12.70 -11.74
C TRP A 148 -9.48 -11.61 -12.72
N TYR A 149 -10.26 -11.98 -13.73
CA TYR A 149 -10.93 -11.06 -14.64
C TYR A 149 -12.40 -11.13 -14.32
N GLY A 150 -12.95 -10.09 -13.72
CA GLY A 150 -14.36 -10.00 -13.37
C GLY A 150 -14.96 -8.70 -13.88
N ALA A 151 -16.27 -8.55 -13.71
CA ALA A 151 -16.94 -7.28 -13.96
C ALA A 151 -16.14 -6.15 -13.30
N ALA A 152 -15.93 -5.04 -14.03
CA ALA A 152 -15.36 -3.85 -13.43
C ALA A 152 -16.15 -3.53 -12.18
N GLN A 153 -15.46 -3.53 -11.03
CA GLN A 153 -16.04 -3.04 -9.80
C GLN A 153 -16.22 -1.54 -9.98
N THR A 154 -17.36 -1.12 -10.54
CA THR A 154 -17.96 0.09 -10.00
C THR A 154 -18.26 -0.28 -8.57
N ASP A 155 -17.60 0.40 -7.62
CA ASP A 155 -18.07 0.42 -6.24
C ASP A 155 -19.59 0.54 -6.31
N SER A 156 -20.35 -0.30 -5.60
CA SER A 156 -21.82 -0.29 -5.70
C SER A 156 -22.42 1.09 -5.33
N LEU A 157 -21.59 1.97 -4.76
CA LEU A 157 -21.84 3.35 -4.43
C LEU A 157 -21.47 4.36 -5.53
N GLY A 158 -20.69 3.96 -6.55
CA GLY A 158 -20.21 4.81 -7.64
C GLY A 158 -19.03 5.70 -7.27
N ALA A 159 -18.13 5.24 -6.39
CA ALA A 159 -16.93 6.00 -6.01
C ALA A 159 -15.97 6.19 -7.18
N ASP A 160 -15.32 7.36 -7.21
CA ASP A 160 -14.29 7.69 -8.18
C ASP A 160 -12.96 6.98 -7.87
N GLU A 161 -12.66 6.79 -6.58
CA GLU A 161 -11.44 6.09 -6.15
C GLU A 161 -11.68 5.27 -4.88
N VAL A 162 -11.18 4.03 -4.84
CA VAL A 162 -11.17 3.19 -3.63
C VAL A 162 -9.78 3.26 -3.01
N LEU A 163 -9.69 3.91 -1.86
CA LEU A 163 -8.44 4.11 -1.14
C LEU A 163 -8.07 2.89 -0.30
N PHE A 164 -9.05 2.17 0.25
CA PHE A 164 -8.83 0.90 0.96
C PHE A 164 -10.00 -0.04 0.71
N SER A 165 -9.68 -1.32 0.52
CA SER A 165 -10.62 -2.43 0.57
C SER A 165 -9.93 -3.60 1.28
N GLY A 166 -10.64 -4.29 2.17
CA GLY A 166 -10.10 -5.37 2.99
C GLY A 166 -10.57 -5.24 4.44
N ALA A 167 -10.07 -6.05 5.36
CA ALA A 167 -10.48 -6.02 6.76
C ALA A 167 -9.36 -5.48 7.67
N ALA A 168 -9.63 -4.43 8.44
CA ALA A 168 -8.76 -3.98 9.53
C ALA A 168 -9.58 -3.85 10.81
N THR A 169 -9.19 -4.53 11.89
CA THR A 169 -9.98 -4.55 13.14
C THR A 169 -9.24 -3.85 14.26
N SER A 170 -9.95 -2.93 14.92
CA SER A 170 -9.54 -2.32 16.17
C SER A 170 -10.23 -2.99 17.34
N THR A 171 -9.54 -3.07 18.47
CA THR A 171 -10.10 -3.54 19.76
C THR A 171 -9.99 -2.49 20.87
N ALA A 172 -9.29 -1.37 20.63
CA ALA A 172 -9.16 -0.27 21.56
C ALA A 172 -9.52 1.07 20.91
N GLN A 173 -9.79 2.07 21.74
CA GLN A 173 -10.12 3.41 21.28
C GLN A 173 -8.88 4.12 20.70
N ASN A 174 -9.07 4.89 19.62
CA ASN A 174 -8.01 5.65 18.93
C ASN A 174 -6.92 4.79 18.30
N GLU A 175 -7.27 3.57 17.89
CA GLU A 175 -6.37 2.77 17.06
C GLU A 175 -6.55 3.19 15.60
N CYS A 176 -5.43 3.39 14.91
CA CYS A 176 -5.41 3.61 13.47
C CYS A 176 -5.71 2.26 12.79
N LEU A 177 -6.83 2.21 12.06
CA LEU A 177 -7.26 1.04 11.31
C LEU A 177 -6.51 0.97 9.97
N VAL A 178 -6.40 2.12 9.30
CA VAL A 178 -5.68 2.26 8.05
C VAL A 178 -5.21 3.71 7.88
N PHE A 179 -4.14 3.91 7.15
CA PHE A 179 -3.77 5.21 6.62
C PHE A 179 -3.40 5.14 5.14
N ARG A 180 -3.51 6.27 4.45
CA ARG A 180 -3.14 6.45 3.05
C ARG A 180 -2.36 7.74 2.88
N PHE A 181 -1.24 7.64 2.19
CA PHE A 181 -0.51 8.80 1.71
C PHE A 181 -1.24 9.39 0.50
N THR A 182 -1.27 10.71 0.44
CA THR A 182 -1.66 11.44 -0.77
C THR A 182 -0.47 11.53 -1.72
N GLN A 183 -0.72 11.90 -2.98
CA GLN A 183 0.34 12.18 -3.95
C GLN A 183 1.33 13.24 -3.47
N HIS A 184 0.88 14.17 -2.63
CA HIS A 184 1.71 15.23 -2.09
C HIS A 184 2.94 14.70 -1.33
N VAL A 185 2.85 13.51 -0.75
CA VAL A 185 3.96 12.86 -0.04
C VAL A 185 4.33 11.49 -0.61
N GLY A 186 3.98 11.22 -1.87
CA GLY A 186 4.40 10.02 -2.58
C GLY A 186 3.41 8.86 -2.56
N GLY A 187 2.17 9.08 -2.12
CA GLY A 187 1.06 8.15 -2.34
C GLY A 187 0.43 8.31 -3.73
N ILE A 188 -0.78 7.76 -3.89
CA ILE A 188 -1.47 7.71 -5.19
C ILE A 188 -2.70 8.62 -5.28
N PHE A 189 -3.30 8.99 -4.15
CA PHE A 189 -4.52 9.79 -4.10
C PHE A 189 -4.21 11.29 -4.24
N ASP A 190 -4.80 11.95 -5.25
CA ASP A 190 -4.62 13.39 -5.46
C ASP A 190 -5.64 14.21 -4.66
N ALA A 191 -5.27 14.56 -3.43
CA ALA A 191 -6.10 15.41 -2.57
C ALA A 191 -6.25 16.86 -3.08
N SER A 192 -5.39 17.33 -3.99
CA SER A 192 -5.48 18.70 -4.53
C SER A 192 -6.71 18.91 -5.42
N GLN A 193 -7.31 17.81 -5.90
CA GLN A 193 -8.50 17.83 -6.75
C GLN A 193 -9.81 17.76 -5.95
N MET A 194 -9.75 17.89 -4.62
CA MET A 194 -10.95 17.89 -3.79
C MET A 194 -11.85 19.08 -4.16
N ARG A 195 -13.14 18.80 -4.30
CA ARG A 195 -14.18 19.75 -4.73
C ARG A 195 -15.15 20.06 -3.60
N THR A 196 -15.87 21.17 -3.70
CA THR A 196 -16.80 21.66 -2.66
C THR A 196 -17.93 20.69 -2.27
N ASP A 197 -18.16 19.65 -3.07
CA ASP A 197 -19.13 18.57 -2.82
C ASP A 197 -18.48 17.18 -2.79
N SER A 198 -17.15 17.11 -2.67
CA SER A 198 -16.43 15.86 -2.47
C SER A 198 -16.81 15.20 -1.14
N ARG A 199 -16.71 13.86 -1.11
CA ARG A 199 -16.93 13.07 0.10
C ARG A 199 -15.91 11.94 0.22
N LEU A 200 -15.50 11.65 1.45
CA LEU A 200 -14.95 10.33 1.77
C LEU A 200 -16.05 9.47 2.38
N TYR A 201 -15.99 8.18 2.10
CA TYR A 201 -16.89 7.17 2.63
C TYR A 201 -16.09 6.07 3.31
N VAL A 202 -16.55 5.65 4.49
CA VAL A 202 -15.98 4.55 5.25
C VAL A 202 -17.06 3.50 5.50
N GLU A 203 -16.82 2.26 5.07
CA GLU A 203 -17.67 1.12 5.42
C GLU A 203 -17.02 0.29 6.51
N TYR A 204 -17.78 -0.08 7.54
CA TYR A 204 -17.26 -0.81 8.67
C TYR A 204 -18.35 -1.60 9.42
N SER A 205 -17.94 -2.63 10.15
CA SER A 205 -18.78 -3.37 11.11
C SER A 205 -18.47 -2.95 12.54
N GLY A 206 -19.45 -3.08 13.45
CA GLY A 206 -19.26 -2.86 14.89
C GLY A 206 -20.19 -1.80 15.47
N ALA A 207 -19.66 -0.84 16.22
CA ALA A 207 -20.46 0.22 16.82
C ALA A 207 -20.90 1.27 15.79
N LYS A 208 -22.18 1.68 15.74
CA LYS A 208 -22.75 2.62 14.74
C LYS A 208 -21.98 3.93 14.51
N TYR A 209 -21.31 4.49 15.52
CA TYR A 209 -20.48 5.70 15.39
C TYR A 209 -19.02 5.37 15.71
N GLY A 210 -18.57 4.25 15.16
CA GLY A 210 -17.36 3.55 15.57
C GLY A 210 -16.08 4.11 14.98
N VAL A 211 -16.17 4.98 13.98
CA VAL A 211 -15.01 5.51 13.24
C VAL A 211 -14.99 7.03 13.16
N TYR A 212 -13.80 7.58 12.96
CA TYR A 212 -13.58 8.96 12.53
C TYR A 212 -12.39 9.02 11.56
N LEU A 213 -12.29 10.10 10.76
CA LEU A 213 -11.09 10.36 9.96
C LEU A 213 -10.11 11.24 10.72
N ALA A 214 -8.83 11.00 10.54
CA ALA A 214 -7.78 11.94 10.86
C ALA A 214 -7.09 12.39 9.56
N LEU A 215 -7.04 13.71 9.36
CA LEU A 215 -6.30 14.35 8.28
C LEU A 215 -5.03 14.96 8.86
N SER A 216 -3.88 14.72 8.24
CA SER A 216 -2.59 15.18 8.77
C SER A 216 -1.65 15.70 7.69
N SER A 217 -0.80 16.64 8.12
CA SER A 217 0.27 17.23 7.31
C SER A 217 1.58 17.24 8.09
N HIS A 218 2.60 16.59 7.52
CA HIS A 218 3.98 16.66 7.94
C HIS A 218 4.77 17.69 7.10
N SER A 219 4.23 18.13 5.97
CA SER A 219 4.74 19.16 5.06
C SER A 219 4.58 20.60 5.57
N GLY A 220 3.88 20.81 6.69
CA GLY A 220 3.82 22.08 7.42
C GLY A 220 2.46 22.77 7.43
N ALA A 221 1.38 22.05 7.13
CA ALA A 221 0.01 22.51 7.38
C ALA A 221 -0.50 21.94 8.72
N THR A 222 -1.81 21.73 8.83
CA THR A 222 -2.44 21.18 10.04
C THR A 222 -1.90 19.79 10.35
N GLN A 223 -1.13 19.68 11.44
CA GLN A 223 -0.41 18.45 11.76
C GLN A 223 -1.34 17.26 11.96
N TRP A 224 -2.50 17.47 12.56
CA TRP A 224 -3.49 16.44 12.80
C TRP A 224 -4.87 17.07 13.05
N ALA A 225 -5.89 16.60 12.36
CA ALA A 225 -7.25 17.09 12.44
C ALA A 225 -8.24 15.92 12.49
N LYS A 226 -9.00 15.82 13.58
CA LYS A 226 -10.13 14.88 13.69
C LYS A 226 -11.31 15.38 12.90
N VAL A 227 -11.86 14.53 12.04
CA VAL A 227 -13.11 14.76 11.30
C VAL A 227 -14.11 13.68 11.73
N ASN A 228 -15.21 14.11 12.33
CA ASN A 228 -16.34 13.21 12.62
C ASN A 228 -17.17 13.03 11.35
N ALA A 229 -17.88 11.90 11.26
CA ALA A 229 -18.77 11.66 10.14
C ALA A 229 -19.88 12.72 10.08
N SER A 230 -20.14 13.25 8.88
CA SER A 230 -21.29 14.12 8.59
C SER A 230 -22.60 13.33 8.68
N GLU A 231 -22.57 12.09 8.20
CA GLU A 231 -23.72 11.20 8.14
C GLU A 231 -23.26 9.77 8.44
N THR A 232 -24.09 8.99 9.11
CA THR A 232 -23.86 7.55 9.27
C THR A 232 -25.15 6.78 9.11
N ALA A 233 -25.15 5.87 8.13
CA ALA A 233 -26.27 5.01 7.80
C ALA A 233 -25.92 3.54 8.05
N GLU A 234 -26.92 2.73 8.35
CA GLU A 234 -26.78 1.27 8.40
C GLU A 234 -26.95 0.73 6.97
N VAL A 235 -25.95 -0.01 6.50
CA VAL A 235 -25.91 -0.59 5.15
C VAL A 235 -26.55 -1.97 5.14
N SER A 236 -26.28 -2.75 6.19
CA SER A 236 -26.91 -4.02 6.52
C SER A 236 -26.81 -4.22 8.03
N GLU A 237 -27.46 -5.26 8.58
CA GLU A 237 -27.43 -5.53 10.03
C GLU A 237 -25.98 -5.55 10.56
N GLY A 238 -25.66 -4.58 11.43
CA GLY A 238 -24.33 -4.46 12.04
C GLY A 238 -23.21 -3.93 11.12
N ARG A 239 -23.51 -3.50 9.89
CA ARG A 239 -22.62 -2.76 8.98
C ARG A 239 -23.08 -1.33 8.79
N TYR A 240 -22.13 -0.41 8.83
CA TYR A 240 -22.38 1.02 8.75
C TYR A 240 -21.52 1.66 7.68
N GLY A 241 -22.11 2.65 7.02
CA GLY A 241 -21.45 3.54 6.08
C GLY A 241 -21.41 4.95 6.68
N ALA A 242 -20.21 5.53 6.83
CA ALA A 242 -20.01 6.88 7.33
C ALA A 242 -19.47 7.79 6.22
N TYR A 243 -20.14 8.91 6.00
CA TYR A 243 -19.71 9.94 5.04
C TYR A 243 -19.01 11.09 5.75
N PHE A 244 -17.97 11.61 5.13
CA PHE A 244 -17.21 12.77 5.57
C PHE A 244 -17.21 13.78 4.42
N ASP A 245 -18.05 14.80 4.54
CA ASP A 245 -18.16 15.83 3.51
C ASP A 245 -16.91 16.72 3.52
N GLU A 246 -16.57 17.24 2.34
CA GLU A 246 -15.53 18.25 2.18
C GLU A 246 -15.65 19.38 3.21
N SER A 247 -16.84 19.95 3.41
CA SER A 247 -17.01 21.06 4.36
C SER A 247 -16.60 20.71 5.80
N ALA A 248 -16.77 19.46 6.23
CA ALA A 248 -16.34 18.99 7.55
C ALA A 248 -14.83 18.78 7.58
N MET A 249 -14.26 18.24 6.49
CA MET A 249 -12.82 18.08 6.32
C MET A 249 -12.10 19.44 6.30
N ALA A 250 -12.58 20.40 5.51
CA ALA A 250 -12.00 21.74 5.40
C ALA A 250 -12.15 22.55 6.69
N MET A 251 -13.26 22.38 7.43
CA MET A 251 -13.42 23.01 8.74
C MET A 251 -12.37 22.50 9.75
N ALA A 252 -11.99 21.22 9.67
CA ALA A 252 -11.05 20.62 10.60
C ALA A 252 -9.58 20.80 10.18
N PHE A 253 -9.27 20.62 8.89
CA PHE A 253 -7.90 20.61 8.35
C PHE A 253 -7.49 21.95 7.71
N GLY A 254 -8.44 22.68 7.14
CA GLY A 254 -8.21 23.80 6.21
C GLY A 254 -8.57 23.42 4.78
N SER A 255 -8.78 24.44 3.92
CA SER A 255 -9.22 24.28 2.53
C SER A 255 -8.12 23.79 1.57
N ASN A 256 -6.84 24.07 1.88
CA ASN A 256 -5.72 23.69 1.02
C ASN A 256 -5.36 22.21 1.18
N PHE A 257 -6.15 21.35 0.52
CA PHE A 257 -5.92 19.91 0.49
C PHE A 257 -4.70 19.50 -0.35
N ALA A 258 -4.08 20.40 -1.12
CA ALA A 258 -2.78 20.13 -1.73
C ALA A 258 -1.66 19.95 -0.69
N ARG A 259 -1.89 20.36 0.56
CA ARG A 259 -0.99 20.14 1.72
C ARG A 259 -1.44 19.01 2.64
N LEU A 260 -2.47 18.26 2.26
CA LEU A 260 -2.89 17.06 2.98
C LEU A 260 -1.91 15.94 2.63
N ASP A 261 -1.22 15.40 3.64
CA ASP A 261 -0.20 14.38 3.43
C ASP A 261 -0.79 12.97 3.63
N GLN A 262 -1.70 12.82 4.59
CA GLN A 262 -2.22 11.53 4.98
C GLN A 262 -3.69 11.59 5.40
N ILE A 263 -4.43 10.57 4.99
CA ILE A 263 -5.81 10.30 5.43
C ILE A 263 -5.78 9.00 6.21
N SER A 264 -6.30 9.02 7.43
CA SER A 264 -6.33 7.86 8.31
C SER A 264 -7.72 7.60 8.86
N VAL A 265 -8.11 6.34 8.98
CA VAL A 265 -9.35 5.94 9.66
C VAL A 265 -8.99 5.43 11.05
N TYR A 266 -9.64 5.98 12.08
CA TYR A 266 -9.43 5.60 13.47
C TYR A 266 -10.70 5.07 14.11
N SER A 267 -10.55 4.18 15.08
CA SER A 267 -11.64 3.77 15.96
C SER A 267 -12.00 4.89 16.95
N SER A 268 -13.29 5.18 17.12
CA SER A 268 -13.77 6.25 18.02
C SER A 268 -14.07 5.77 19.44
N GLY A 269 -14.27 4.47 19.65
CA GLY A 269 -14.72 3.90 20.93
C GLY A 269 -13.95 2.64 21.32
N LYS A 270 -14.25 2.11 22.51
CA LYS A 270 -13.64 0.86 23.04
C LYS A 270 -14.27 -0.41 22.48
N GLN A 271 -15.36 -0.29 21.73
CA GLN A 271 -16.00 -1.44 21.11
C GLN A 271 -15.24 -1.80 19.84
N PRO A 272 -15.09 -3.10 19.53
CA PRO A 272 -14.43 -3.52 18.30
C PRO A 272 -15.10 -2.92 17.07
N VAL A 273 -14.28 -2.49 16.12
CA VAL A 273 -14.70 -1.98 14.82
C VAL A 273 -13.81 -2.60 13.77
N THR A 274 -14.44 -3.14 12.72
CA THR A 274 -13.74 -3.68 11.56
C THR A 274 -14.01 -2.80 10.36
N LEU A 275 -12.99 -2.10 9.89
CA LEU A 275 -13.01 -1.35 8.64
C LEU A 275 -13.03 -2.32 7.46
N HIS A 276 -13.90 -2.06 6.48
CA HIS A 276 -14.05 -2.81 5.23
C HIS A 276 -13.63 -2.01 4.00
N LYS A 277 -13.90 -0.70 4.00
CA LYS A 277 -13.66 0.17 2.85
C LYS A 277 -13.37 1.62 3.25
N LEU A 278 -12.48 2.26 2.51
CA LEU A 278 -12.34 3.73 2.43
C LEU A 278 -12.42 4.11 0.95
N ALA A 279 -13.37 4.97 0.58
CA ALA A 279 -13.60 5.40 -0.79
C ALA A 279 -13.76 6.91 -0.88
N TYR A 280 -13.48 7.47 -2.06
CA TYR A 280 -13.56 8.88 -2.38
C TYR A 280 -14.57 9.12 -3.51
N PHE A 281 -15.36 10.18 -3.34
CA PHE A 281 -16.30 10.71 -4.31
C PHE A 281 -15.85 12.13 -4.66
N ALA A 282 -15.54 12.35 -5.93
CA ALA A 282 -15.04 13.61 -6.44
C ALA A 282 -16.07 14.72 -6.32
N GLY A 283 -17.34 14.42 -6.59
CA GLY A 283 -18.38 15.44 -6.73
C GLY A 283 -18.27 16.20 -8.06
N ALA A 284 -19.19 17.13 -8.28
CA ALA A 284 -19.31 17.92 -9.51
C ALA A 284 -19.03 19.42 -9.30
N GLY A 285 -18.71 19.83 -8.08
CA GLY A 285 -18.39 21.21 -7.72
C GLY A 285 -17.04 21.68 -8.22
N ASP A 286 -16.69 22.91 -7.84
CA ASP A 286 -15.39 23.50 -8.15
C ASP A 286 -14.32 22.95 -7.19
N VAL A 287 -13.06 22.95 -7.63
CA VAL A 287 -11.91 22.64 -6.77
C VAL A 287 -11.87 23.62 -5.60
N VAL A 288 -11.74 23.10 -4.38
CA VAL A 288 -11.87 23.87 -3.12
C VAL A 288 -10.82 24.97 -3.03
N ASP A 289 -9.57 24.64 -3.35
CA ASP A 289 -8.42 25.52 -3.20
C ASP A 289 -7.37 25.17 -4.26
N THR A 290 -6.92 26.17 -5.01
CA THR A 290 -5.93 26.01 -6.09
C THR A 290 -4.54 26.48 -5.67
N SER A 291 -4.32 26.75 -4.38
CA SER A 291 -3.00 27.08 -3.84
C SER A 291 -2.06 25.88 -3.97
N ASP A 292 -0.76 26.14 -4.09
CA ASP A 292 0.21 25.06 -4.16
C ASP A 292 0.33 24.28 -2.83
N GLY A 293 0.91 23.08 -2.93
CA GLY A 293 1.22 22.22 -1.80
C GLY A 293 2.61 22.44 -1.20
N ARG A 294 3.35 23.50 -1.55
CA ARG A 294 4.79 23.57 -1.26
C ARG A 294 5.09 23.36 0.23
N TRP A 295 6.09 22.54 0.52
CA TRP A 295 6.50 22.28 1.90
C TRP A 295 7.03 23.54 2.57
N ASP A 296 6.59 23.81 3.80
CA ASP A 296 7.10 24.92 4.61
C ASP A 296 8.43 24.50 5.25
N ARG A 297 9.52 24.72 4.52
CA ARG A 297 10.88 24.30 4.88
C ARG A 297 11.93 25.31 4.44
N PRO A 298 13.04 25.46 5.18
CA PRO A 298 14.17 26.31 4.79
C PRO A 298 14.71 25.95 3.41
N ASP A 299 15.27 26.94 2.70
CA ASP A 299 15.80 26.73 1.36
C ASP A 299 17.23 26.18 1.33
N THR A 300 17.95 26.14 2.47
CA THR A 300 19.33 25.65 2.55
C THR A 300 19.62 24.96 3.88
N GLY A 301 20.86 24.53 4.08
CA GLY A 301 21.31 23.78 5.26
C GLY A 301 21.43 22.28 4.99
N ILE A 302 21.05 21.46 5.98
CA ILE A 302 21.08 19.99 5.92
C ILE A 302 19.65 19.45 5.97
N ALA A 303 19.22 18.72 4.95
CA ALA A 303 17.91 18.07 4.97
C ALA A 303 18.03 16.61 5.42
N PHE A 304 17.09 16.17 6.26
CA PHE A 304 16.95 14.79 6.70
C PHE A 304 15.67 14.23 6.08
N ILE A 305 15.77 13.21 5.25
CA ILE A 305 14.62 12.57 4.59
C ILE A 305 14.54 11.10 5.01
N GLY A 306 13.33 10.64 5.32
CA GLY A 306 13.17 9.27 5.76
C GLY A 306 11.78 8.91 6.27
N ASP A 307 11.76 7.81 7.02
CA ASP A 307 10.56 7.20 7.59
C ASP A 307 10.22 7.74 9.00
N SER A 308 9.59 6.91 9.84
CA SER A 308 9.24 7.25 11.22
C SER A 308 10.45 7.55 12.10
N ILE A 309 11.61 6.96 11.84
CA ILE A 309 12.84 7.25 12.59
C ILE A 309 13.31 8.68 12.27
N CYS A 310 13.19 9.12 11.02
CA CYS A 310 13.45 10.51 10.67
C CYS A 310 12.39 11.45 11.29
N GLN A 311 11.11 11.06 11.23
CA GLN A 311 10.00 11.88 11.69
C GLN A 311 10.03 12.11 13.20
N ASN A 312 10.27 11.05 13.98
CA ASN A 312 10.17 11.07 15.43
C ASN A 312 11.26 11.94 16.09
N ALA A 313 12.39 12.18 15.41
CA ALA A 313 13.35 13.20 15.81
C ALA A 313 12.66 14.56 16.06
N LYS A 314 11.75 14.97 15.16
CA LYS A 314 10.95 16.19 15.29
C LYS A 314 9.79 16.04 16.28
N LEU A 315 8.99 14.98 16.12
CA LEU A 315 7.75 14.86 16.89
C LEU A 315 7.96 14.60 18.38
N LEU A 316 9.03 13.90 18.75
CA LEU A 316 9.23 13.39 20.12
C LEU A 316 10.48 13.95 20.80
N TYR A 317 11.46 14.45 20.05
CA TYR A 317 12.79 14.81 20.59
C TYR A 317 13.28 16.21 20.22
N GLY A 318 12.38 17.11 19.82
CA GLY A 318 12.70 18.53 19.65
C GLY A 318 13.38 18.91 18.33
N ASP A 319 13.37 18.03 17.33
CA ASP A 319 13.98 18.18 16.00
C ASP A 319 15.49 17.85 15.91
N TRP A 320 15.96 17.57 14.70
CA TRP A 320 17.39 17.32 14.41
C TRP A 320 18.27 18.49 14.83
N ASN A 321 17.77 19.72 14.78
CA ASN A 321 18.45 20.89 15.34
C ASN A 321 18.75 20.74 16.84
N THR A 322 17.79 20.25 17.62
CA THR A 322 17.98 20.03 19.07
C THR A 322 18.91 18.85 19.33
N ILE A 323 18.71 17.75 18.60
CA ILE A 323 19.51 16.51 18.77
C ILE A 323 20.98 16.73 18.42
N LEU A 324 21.27 17.53 17.39
CA LEU A 324 22.64 17.78 16.90
C LEU A 324 23.25 19.08 17.45
N GLY A 325 22.49 19.91 18.17
CA GLY A 325 22.93 21.22 18.61
C GLY A 325 23.20 22.20 17.45
N ARG A 326 22.31 22.22 16.46
CA ARG A 326 22.40 23.00 15.21
C ARG A 326 21.17 23.88 15.00
N SER A 327 21.20 24.74 13.99
CA SER A 327 20.06 25.57 13.58
C SER A 327 19.68 25.45 12.09
N ASP A 328 20.44 24.68 11.31
CA ASP A 328 20.30 24.56 9.85
C ASP A 328 19.75 23.20 9.37
N CYS A 329 19.15 22.40 10.25
CA CYS A 329 18.55 21.12 9.89
C CYS A 329 17.08 21.28 9.44
N ALA A 330 16.68 20.55 8.40
CA ALA A 330 15.30 20.47 7.92
C ALA A 330 14.80 19.03 7.90
N ASN A 331 13.71 18.75 8.62
CA ASN A 331 13.14 17.39 8.74
C ASN A 331 12.05 17.11 7.68
N TYR A 332 12.28 16.07 6.88
CA TYR A 332 11.40 15.52 5.86
C TYR A 332 11.05 14.05 6.15
N GLY A 333 10.94 13.68 7.43
CA GLY A 333 10.54 12.35 7.88
C GLY A 333 9.02 12.17 7.87
N ILE A 334 8.54 11.03 7.36
CA ILE A 334 7.14 10.63 7.39
C ILE A 334 7.03 9.16 7.81
N GLY A 335 6.31 8.90 8.90
CA GLY A 335 6.11 7.55 9.42
C GLY A 335 5.47 6.58 8.43
N GLY A 336 5.98 5.35 8.37
CA GLY A 336 5.47 4.27 7.52
C GLY A 336 5.94 4.30 6.06
N GLN A 337 6.69 5.31 5.62
CA GLN A 337 7.19 5.37 4.25
C GLN A 337 8.32 4.37 3.99
N THR A 338 8.36 3.86 2.76
CA THR A 338 9.48 3.15 2.17
C THR A 338 10.34 4.11 1.35
N THR A 339 11.42 3.60 0.76
CA THR A 339 12.25 4.37 -0.16
C THR A 339 11.53 4.77 -1.44
N LEU A 340 10.46 4.05 -1.83
CA LEU A 340 9.65 4.39 -2.99
C LEU A 340 8.89 5.71 -2.77
N GLU A 341 8.21 5.87 -1.63
CA GLU A 341 7.52 7.12 -1.31
C GLU A 341 8.49 8.27 -1.08
N CYS A 342 9.65 8.02 -0.43
CA CYS A 342 10.70 9.03 -0.29
C CYS A 342 11.19 9.53 -1.67
N ARG A 343 11.36 8.61 -2.63
CA ARG A 343 11.75 8.94 -4.01
C ARG A 343 10.68 9.77 -4.72
N ALA A 344 9.40 9.43 -4.56
CA ALA A 344 8.31 10.17 -5.20
C ALA A 344 8.27 11.65 -4.80
N ARG A 345 8.73 11.99 -3.58
CA ARG A 345 8.77 13.37 -3.07
C ARG A 345 10.16 14.01 -3.02
N ILE A 346 11.19 13.38 -3.58
CA ILE A 346 12.56 13.93 -3.55
C ILE A 346 12.68 15.26 -4.30
N GLY A 347 11.76 15.51 -5.25
CA GLY A 347 11.65 16.77 -5.99
C GLY A 347 11.55 18.00 -5.09
N GLU A 348 10.94 17.87 -3.90
CA GLU A 348 10.89 18.95 -2.91
C GLU A 348 12.29 19.35 -2.43
N LEU A 349 13.17 18.38 -2.15
CA LEU A 349 14.54 18.68 -1.74
C LEU A 349 15.37 19.16 -2.94
N ALA A 350 15.14 18.58 -4.12
CA ALA A 350 15.84 18.95 -5.35
C ALA A 350 15.50 20.37 -5.84
N ALA A 351 14.37 20.94 -5.41
CA ALA A 351 13.97 22.31 -5.73
C ALA A 351 14.54 23.37 -4.76
N ARG A 352 15.33 22.96 -3.76
CA ARG A 352 15.94 23.81 -2.72
C ARG A 352 17.46 23.69 -2.74
N ASN A 353 18.16 24.62 -2.13
CA ASN A 353 19.63 24.73 -2.10
C ASN A 353 20.27 24.03 -0.89
N TYR A 354 19.84 22.81 -0.55
CA TYR A 354 20.47 22.05 0.54
C TYR A 354 21.90 21.67 0.19
N ARG A 355 22.81 21.85 1.15
CA ARG A 355 24.24 21.53 1.00
C ARG A 355 24.51 20.05 1.22
N GLN A 356 23.67 19.41 2.05
CA GLN A 356 23.77 18.00 2.37
C GLN A 356 22.39 17.40 2.61
N ILE A 357 22.19 16.15 2.19
CA ILE A 357 20.98 15.36 2.46
C ILE A 357 21.36 14.09 3.20
N VAL A 358 20.69 13.84 4.33
CA VAL A 358 20.83 12.64 5.15
C VAL A 358 19.60 11.74 4.94
N PHE A 359 19.84 10.53 4.47
CA PHE A 359 18.79 9.52 4.26
C PHE A 359 18.68 8.58 5.46
N ILE A 360 17.46 8.41 5.98
CA ILE A 360 17.12 7.53 7.10
C ILE A 360 15.85 6.73 6.73
N CYS A 361 16.01 5.72 5.88
CA CYS A 361 14.90 4.89 5.40
C CYS A 361 15.40 3.48 5.02
N GLY A 362 14.49 2.53 4.85
CA GLY A 362 14.79 1.17 4.38
C GLY A 362 14.24 0.05 5.27
N ILE A 363 13.83 0.34 6.51
CA ILE A 363 13.29 -0.72 7.38
C ILE A 363 11.88 -1.14 6.97
N ASN A 364 11.04 -0.19 6.55
CA ASN A 364 9.69 -0.49 6.05
C ASN A 364 9.74 -1.21 4.70
N ASP A 365 10.72 -0.91 3.85
CA ASP A 365 10.97 -1.64 2.60
C ASP A 365 11.21 -3.14 2.87
N ILE A 366 12.02 -3.47 3.89
CA ILE A 366 12.22 -4.86 4.34
C ILE A 366 10.90 -5.48 4.80
N GLY A 367 10.07 -4.70 5.50
CA GLY A 367 8.72 -5.09 5.90
C GLY A 367 7.80 -5.41 4.74
N HIS A 368 7.90 -4.63 3.66
CA HIS A 368 7.10 -4.76 2.45
C HIS A 368 7.73 -5.73 1.43
N GLY A 369 8.81 -6.42 1.79
CA GLY A 369 9.41 -7.47 0.97
C GLY A 369 10.34 -6.99 -0.15
N TYR A 370 10.68 -5.70 -0.20
CA TYR A 370 11.61 -5.16 -1.18
C TYR A 370 13.00 -5.79 -1.02
N THR A 371 13.66 -6.00 -2.15
CA THR A 371 15.04 -6.43 -2.21
C THR A 371 15.99 -5.27 -1.88
N LYS A 372 17.14 -5.59 -1.30
CA LYS A 372 18.20 -4.58 -1.06
C LYS A 372 18.64 -3.88 -2.36
N GLU A 373 18.55 -4.55 -3.51
CA GLU A 373 18.82 -3.98 -4.82
C GLU A 373 17.83 -2.87 -5.18
N GLU A 374 16.52 -3.10 -5.02
CA GLU A 374 15.48 -2.09 -5.26
C GLU A 374 15.64 -0.88 -4.32
N ILE A 375 15.93 -1.13 -3.04
CA ILE A 375 16.15 -0.08 -2.04
C ILE A 375 17.35 0.80 -2.43
N VAL A 376 18.48 0.20 -2.82
CA VAL A 376 19.67 0.93 -3.28
C VAL A 376 19.39 1.70 -4.58
N GLN A 377 18.61 1.12 -5.51
CA GLN A 377 18.22 1.80 -6.75
C GLN A 377 17.36 3.05 -6.46
N ASN A 378 16.46 3.00 -5.48
CA ASN A 378 15.69 4.17 -5.08
C ASN A 378 16.59 5.28 -4.51
N TYR A 379 17.58 4.93 -3.68
CA TYR A 379 18.59 5.88 -3.21
C TYR A 379 19.40 6.50 -4.36
N ALA A 380 19.84 5.68 -5.33
CA ALA A 380 20.56 6.17 -6.49
C ALA A 380 19.72 7.18 -7.31
N ALA A 381 18.45 6.84 -7.59
CA ALA A 381 17.55 7.72 -8.33
C ALA A 381 17.26 9.04 -7.58
N MET A 382 17.12 9.00 -6.25
CA MET A 382 16.97 10.21 -5.42
C MET A 382 18.21 11.11 -5.51
N ILE A 383 19.41 10.52 -5.40
CA ILE A 383 20.68 11.24 -5.49
C ILE A 383 20.83 11.87 -6.88
N GLU A 384 20.57 11.12 -7.95
CA GLU A 384 20.60 11.63 -9.33
C GLU A 384 19.65 12.81 -9.52
N THR A 385 18.42 12.71 -9.01
CA THR A 385 17.42 13.79 -9.11
C THR A 385 17.89 15.06 -8.41
N VAL A 386 18.49 14.95 -7.22
CA VAL A 386 19.02 16.11 -6.49
C VAL A 386 20.25 16.67 -7.20
N GLN A 387 21.18 15.83 -7.63
CA GLN A 387 22.42 16.26 -8.30
C GLN A 387 22.17 16.96 -9.65
N ALA A 388 21.08 16.62 -10.33
CA ALA A 388 20.69 17.31 -11.56
C ALA A 388 20.41 18.80 -11.35
N ASN A 389 19.91 19.18 -10.17
CA ASN A 389 19.63 20.58 -9.80
C ASN A 389 20.73 21.19 -8.92
N ASN A 390 21.34 20.39 -8.05
CA ASN A 390 22.32 20.78 -7.04
C ASN A 390 23.57 19.87 -7.12
N PRO A 391 24.47 20.09 -8.10
CA PRO A 391 25.59 19.18 -8.38
C PRO A 391 26.60 19.05 -7.23
N ASP A 392 26.70 20.07 -6.37
CA ASP A 392 27.61 20.10 -5.22
C ASP A 392 26.99 19.52 -3.93
N CYS A 393 25.72 19.10 -3.97
CA CYS A 393 25.06 18.51 -2.80
C CYS A 393 25.79 17.23 -2.37
N GLN A 394 26.06 17.12 -1.06
CA GLN A 394 26.61 15.92 -0.46
C GLN A 394 25.50 15.03 0.10
N PHE A 395 25.75 13.73 0.20
CA PHE A 395 24.76 12.77 0.66
C PHE A 395 25.33 11.90 1.77
N VAL A 396 24.51 11.64 2.78
CA VAL A 396 24.81 10.73 3.87
C VAL A 396 23.74 9.65 3.92
N ILE A 397 24.15 8.39 3.89
CA ILE A 397 23.28 7.25 4.11
C ILE A 397 23.53 6.76 5.53
N LEU A 398 22.57 6.97 6.43
CA LEU A 398 22.59 6.34 7.74
C LEU A 398 22.23 4.86 7.56
N SER A 399 22.99 3.97 8.19
CA SER A 399 22.66 2.55 8.24
C SER A 399 21.23 2.32 8.76
N THR A 400 20.49 1.41 8.14
CA THR A 400 19.23 0.88 8.70
C THR A 400 19.54 0.24 10.05
N LEU A 401 18.84 0.67 11.11
CA LEU A 401 19.09 0.23 12.48
C LEU A 401 18.60 -1.23 12.71
N PRO A 402 19.19 -1.98 13.65
CA PRO A 402 18.63 -3.25 14.09
C PRO A 402 17.33 -3.00 14.86
N THR A 403 16.53 -4.04 15.03
CA THR A 403 15.29 -4.01 15.83
C THR A 403 15.38 -5.00 16.97
N THR A 404 14.41 -5.02 17.88
CA THR A 404 14.23 -6.15 18.81
C THR A 404 13.39 -7.24 18.16
N SER A 405 13.21 -8.37 18.84
CA SER A 405 12.34 -9.46 18.36
C SER A 405 10.86 -9.08 18.25
N ALA A 406 10.43 -7.95 18.82
CA ALA A 406 9.05 -7.45 18.68
C ALA A 406 8.73 -6.99 17.24
N PHE A 407 9.75 -6.59 16.48
CA PHE A 407 9.61 -6.08 15.11
C PHE A 407 10.55 -6.80 14.16
N TYR A 408 10.05 -7.17 12.97
CA TYR A 408 10.85 -7.79 11.91
C TYR A 408 11.66 -9.00 12.39
N SER A 409 11.04 -9.85 13.23
CA SER A 409 11.66 -11.07 13.75
C SER A 409 12.19 -11.93 12.60
N GLY A 410 13.45 -12.37 12.73
CA GLY A 410 14.14 -13.13 11.68
C GLY A 410 14.72 -12.31 10.51
N GLN A 411 14.49 -10.99 10.46
CA GLN A 411 14.98 -10.16 9.35
C GLN A 411 16.30 -9.43 9.61
N GLN A 412 16.95 -9.61 10.78
CA GLN A 412 18.23 -8.93 11.10
C GLN A 412 19.34 -9.20 10.07
N GLY A 413 19.32 -10.39 9.45
CA GLY A 413 20.20 -10.73 8.34
C GLY A 413 19.96 -9.87 7.09
N LYS A 414 18.70 -9.57 6.76
CA LYS A 414 18.35 -8.67 5.64
C LYS A 414 18.81 -7.24 5.92
N ILE A 415 18.66 -6.75 7.16
CA ILE A 415 19.16 -5.44 7.58
C ILE A 415 20.69 -5.36 7.39
N THR A 416 21.42 -6.39 7.83
CA THR A 416 22.88 -6.46 7.67
C THR A 416 23.29 -6.45 6.19
N LEU A 417 22.59 -7.21 5.35
CA LEU A 417 22.85 -7.25 3.91
C LEU A 417 22.53 -5.92 3.21
N LEU A 418 21.47 -5.23 3.63
CA LEU A 418 21.13 -3.90 3.13
C LEU A 418 22.20 -2.87 3.49
N ASN A 419 22.65 -2.86 4.76
CA ASN A 419 23.73 -1.97 5.20
C ASN A 419 25.04 -2.22 4.44
N LEU A 420 25.37 -3.48 4.16
CA LEU A 420 26.52 -3.80 3.31
C LEU A 420 26.34 -3.28 1.87
N ALA A 421 25.12 -3.36 1.32
CA ALA A 421 24.81 -2.85 0.00
C ALA A 421 24.93 -1.31 -0.04
N PHE A 422 24.38 -0.60 0.94
CA PHE A 422 24.55 0.85 1.09
C PHE A 422 26.01 1.27 1.20
N LYS A 423 26.80 0.58 2.03
CA LYS A 423 28.25 0.85 2.14
C LYS A 423 28.98 0.66 0.82
N ARG A 424 28.68 -0.42 0.09
CA ARG A 424 29.27 -0.68 -1.25
C ARG A 424 28.84 0.35 -2.29
N PHE A 425 27.59 0.79 -2.23
CA PHE A 425 27.07 1.84 -3.10
C PHE A 425 27.77 3.17 -2.81
N ALA A 426 27.79 3.63 -1.56
CA ALA A 426 28.47 4.87 -1.17
C ALA A 426 29.95 4.89 -1.57
N ASN A 427 30.68 3.78 -1.37
CA ASN A 427 32.09 3.67 -1.77
C ASN A 427 32.34 3.82 -3.29
N LYS A 428 31.31 3.63 -4.11
CA LYS A 428 31.40 3.71 -5.59
C LYS A 428 30.78 5.00 -6.13
N THR A 429 30.07 5.76 -5.31
CA THR A 429 29.29 6.92 -5.75
C THR A 429 29.93 8.20 -5.19
N PRO A 430 30.36 9.14 -6.06
CA PRO A 430 30.91 10.41 -5.62
C PRO A 430 29.95 11.18 -4.71
N ASN A 431 30.49 11.91 -3.73
CA ASN A 431 29.75 12.74 -2.78
C ASN A 431 28.75 11.99 -1.88
N VAL A 432 28.84 10.65 -1.81
CA VAL A 432 27.99 9.83 -0.94
C VAL A 432 28.83 9.19 0.17
N THR A 433 28.42 9.39 1.41
CA THR A 433 29.05 8.79 2.59
C THR A 433 28.09 7.84 3.29
N PHE A 434 28.55 6.66 3.66
CA PHE A 434 27.80 5.73 4.51
C PHE A 434 28.24 5.87 5.98
N VAL A 435 27.27 6.01 6.88
CA VAL A 435 27.48 6.13 8.33
C VAL A 435 26.89 4.92 9.04
N ASP A 436 27.75 4.16 9.72
CA ASP A 436 27.39 2.93 10.44
C ASP A 436 26.92 3.23 11.87
N ALA A 437 25.67 3.67 12.03
CA ALA A 437 25.04 3.77 13.35
C ALA A 437 24.58 2.40 13.87
N TYR A 438 24.32 1.43 12.99
CA TYR A 438 23.86 0.08 13.30
C TYR A 438 24.75 -0.58 14.35
N SER A 439 26.08 -0.46 14.20
CA SER A 439 27.05 -1.04 15.15
C SER A 439 26.92 -0.52 16.60
N ALA A 440 26.37 0.67 16.80
CA ALA A 440 26.12 1.23 18.13
C ALA A 440 24.83 0.69 18.79
N PHE A 441 23.97 0.04 18.01
CA PHE A 441 22.65 -0.41 18.45
C PHE A 441 22.56 -1.91 18.73
N CYS A 442 23.58 -2.70 18.41
CA CYS A 442 23.58 -4.15 18.67
C CYS A 442 24.97 -4.65 19.10
N PRO A 443 25.05 -5.74 19.87
CA PRO A 443 26.32 -6.32 20.30
C PRO A 443 27.16 -6.86 19.15
N LYS A 444 26.50 -7.34 18.08
CA LYS A 444 27.16 -7.92 16.91
C LYS A 444 26.24 -7.86 15.69
N ALA A 445 26.83 -7.75 14.51
CA ALA A 445 26.09 -7.80 13.24
C ALA A 445 25.23 -9.07 13.12
N GLY A 446 23.97 -8.85 12.77
CA GLY A 446 22.94 -9.90 12.65
C GLY A 446 22.21 -10.21 13.96
N GLU A 447 22.60 -9.63 15.09
CA GLU A 447 21.88 -9.75 16.35
C GLU A 447 20.85 -8.62 16.53
N TYR A 448 19.90 -8.85 17.43
CA TYR A 448 18.87 -7.86 17.77
C TYR A 448 19.48 -6.66 18.50
N ALA A 449 18.76 -5.55 18.42
CA ALA A 449 19.12 -4.29 19.05
C ALA A 449 19.10 -4.36 20.58
N TYR A 450 19.87 -3.48 21.21
CA TYR A 450 19.76 -3.12 22.62
C TYR A 450 18.38 -2.50 22.90
N PRO A 451 17.49 -3.20 23.63
CA PRO A 451 16.14 -2.69 23.89
C PRO A 451 16.14 -1.34 24.61
N GLU A 452 17.15 -1.07 25.45
CA GLU A 452 17.32 0.17 26.19
C GLU A 452 17.56 1.41 25.30
N LEU A 453 17.91 1.24 24.02
CA LEU A 453 18.05 2.35 23.07
C LEU A 453 16.77 2.63 22.28
N LEU A 454 15.72 1.82 22.46
CA LEU A 454 14.49 1.86 21.68
C LEU A 454 13.27 2.06 22.59
N SER A 455 12.24 2.76 22.10
CA SER A 455 11.02 3.02 22.88
C SER A 455 10.02 1.85 22.84
N ASP A 456 9.98 1.15 21.71
CA ASP A 456 9.05 0.04 21.45
C ASP A 456 9.75 -1.20 20.88
N GLY A 457 11.04 -1.09 20.53
CA GLY A 457 11.80 -2.14 19.86
C GLY A 457 12.06 -1.89 18.37
N LEU A 458 11.59 -0.77 17.83
CA LEU A 458 11.90 -0.29 16.49
C LEU A 458 12.42 1.15 16.51
N HIS A 459 11.73 2.04 17.22
CA HIS A 459 12.03 3.48 17.20
C HIS A 459 13.06 3.84 18.27
N PRO A 460 14.11 4.62 17.92
CA PRO A 460 15.06 5.12 18.92
C PRO A 460 14.38 5.95 20.00
N ASN A 461 14.81 5.78 21.25
CA ASN A 461 14.47 6.69 22.32
C ASN A 461 15.48 7.85 22.41
N ALA A 462 15.41 8.68 23.45
CA ALA A 462 16.32 9.83 23.60
C ALA A 462 17.81 9.41 23.60
N GLU A 463 18.17 8.31 24.26
CA GLU A 463 19.54 7.78 24.26
C GLU A 463 19.94 7.22 22.90
N GLY A 464 19.00 6.55 22.22
CA GLY A 464 19.18 6.09 20.84
C GLY A 464 19.45 7.25 19.86
N TYR A 465 18.68 8.34 19.93
CA TYR A 465 18.94 9.53 19.12
C TYR A 465 20.27 10.21 19.46
N ALA A 466 20.67 10.23 20.73
CA ALA A 466 21.99 10.72 21.12
C ALA A 466 23.12 9.88 20.49
N LYS A 467 22.95 8.55 20.40
CA LYS A 467 23.89 7.67 19.69
C LYS A 467 23.91 7.94 18.18
N ILE A 468 22.76 8.15 17.56
CA ILE A 468 22.68 8.53 16.14
C ILE A 468 23.42 9.85 15.91
N ALA A 469 23.22 10.85 16.78
CA ALA A 469 23.89 12.14 16.71
C ALA A 469 25.42 12.01 16.82
N GLU A 470 25.89 11.23 17.79
CA GLU A 470 27.32 10.92 17.98
C GLU A 470 27.94 10.35 16.69
N MET A 471 27.25 9.40 16.05
CA MET A 471 27.73 8.75 14.83
C MET A 471 27.65 9.64 13.59
N LEU A 472 26.64 10.50 13.48
CA LEU A 472 26.45 11.39 12.34
C LEU A 472 27.36 12.62 12.36
N THR A 473 27.59 13.23 13.52
CA THR A 473 28.26 14.53 13.66
C THR A 473 29.57 14.66 12.87
N PRO A 474 30.49 13.66 12.86
CA PRO A 474 31.75 13.77 12.11
C PRO A 474 31.59 13.86 10.59
N TYR A 475 30.40 13.51 10.05
CA TYR A 475 30.11 13.44 8.62
C TYR A 475 29.18 14.57 8.15
N LEU A 476 28.69 15.39 9.07
CA LEU A 476 27.86 16.54 8.73
C LEU A 476 28.74 17.70 8.28
N LEU A 477 28.28 18.45 7.28
CA LEU A 477 28.94 19.68 6.88
C LEU A 477 28.95 20.71 8.02
N PRO A 478 29.99 21.55 8.12
CA PRO A 478 29.98 22.69 9.03
C PRO A 478 28.75 23.57 8.76
N GLU A 479 28.11 24.01 9.84
CA GLU A 479 27.02 25.00 9.78
C GLU A 479 27.52 26.22 9.01
N ALA A 480 26.68 26.74 8.09
CA ALA A 480 27.02 27.95 7.35
C ALA A 480 27.05 29.13 8.33
N GLU A 481 28.11 29.95 8.27
CA GLU A 481 28.20 31.22 9.02
C GLU A 481 27.14 32.25 8.60
#